data_AF-A0A0R1P814-F1
#
_entry.id   AF-A0A0R1P814-F1
#
_cell.length_a   1.000
_cell.length_b   1.000
_cell.length_c   1.000
_cell.angle_alpha   90.00
_cell.angle_beta   90.00
_cell.angle_gamma   90.00
#
_symmetry.space_group_name_H-M   'P 1'
#
loop_
_entity.id
_entity.type
_entity.pdbx_description
1 polymer ?
#
loop_
_entity_poly.entity_id
_entity_poly.type
_entity_poly.pdbx_seq_one_letter_code
_entity_poly.pdbx_strand_id
1 'polypeptide(L)'
;MMSKRIAVFSDVHGNLHALQAMYADSLRHSVDEYWFIGDLLMPGPGVMEIWRLIKKMQPSVMVRGNWDDLTVKGVRGQMDLEKPSRIYFARLAQYVGEHVSAAVIDEIASWPLHVQKQAGKLTFGISHNLPTLNMGQALFPTNPVEHFDQLFENFDQQDVAIYAHVHHSLMRYASDERLILNPGSVGEPFNGWWPLQHDTRAHYLILEVDDDGIAELDYRHVPYDRESEYELAVESDIPYLELYKRTLETGRVNTHDQELLDQINRKWDYLAEYQAYAKRVKKRS
;
A
#
# COMPACT_ATOMS: atom_id res chain seq x y z
N MET A 1 25.24 -0.42 -22.76
CA MET A 1 24.76 -1.04 -21.52
C MET A 1 23.25 -1.03 -21.60
N MET A 2 22.60 -2.19 -21.48
CA MET A 2 21.14 -2.21 -21.40
C MET A 2 20.78 -1.87 -19.95
N SER A 3 20.33 -0.63 -19.75
CA SER A 3 19.81 -0.18 -18.46
C SER A 3 18.29 -0.38 -18.43
N LYS A 4 17.75 -0.75 -17.27
CA LYS A 4 16.32 -0.90 -17.03
C LYS A 4 15.90 -0.02 -15.86
N ARG A 5 14.95 0.87 -16.11
CA ARG A 5 14.35 1.73 -15.09
C ARG A 5 13.05 1.12 -14.59
N ILE A 6 12.98 0.87 -13.29
CA ILE A 6 11.86 0.19 -12.64
C ILE A 6 11.22 1.17 -11.65
N ALA A 7 9.93 1.43 -11.79
CA ALA A 7 9.16 2.11 -10.75
C ALA A 7 8.71 1.09 -9.70
N VAL A 8 9.25 1.23 -8.50
CA VAL A 8 8.92 0.43 -7.34
C VAL A 8 7.99 1.28 -6.45
N PHE A 9 6.78 0.79 -6.17
CA PHE A 9 5.76 1.56 -5.46
C PHE A 9 4.82 0.68 -4.65
N SER A 10 4.18 1.28 -3.65
CA SER A 10 3.36 0.59 -2.65
C SER A 10 2.39 1.56 -1.97
N ASP A 11 1.48 1.01 -1.15
CA ASP A 11 0.69 1.75 -0.17
C ASP A 11 -0.08 2.89 -0.84
N VAL A 12 -0.80 2.54 -1.91
CA VAL A 12 -1.65 3.46 -2.69
C VAL A 12 -2.87 3.87 -1.87
N HIS A 13 -3.38 2.96 -1.04
CA HIS A 13 -4.40 3.26 -0.03
C HIS A 13 -5.67 3.93 -0.58
N GLY A 14 -6.06 3.59 -1.82
CA GLY A 14 -7.24 4.20 -2.44
C GLY A 14 -7.06 5.66 -2.87
N ASN A 15 -5.86 6.24 -2.79
CA ASN A 15 -5.57 7.62 -3.19
C ASN A 15 -5.35 7.69 -4.71
N LEU A 16 -6.40 8.05 -5.46
CA LEU A 16 -6.38 7.98 -6.91
C LEU A 16 -5.46 9.05 -7.52
N HIS A 17 -5.55 10.29 -7.04
CA HIS A 17 -4.79 11.40 -7.59
C HIS A 17 -3.29 11.26 -7.30
N ALA A 18 -2.90 10.71 -6.15
CA ALA A 18 -1.52 10.37 -5.87
C ALA A 18 -0.98 9.31 -6.84
N LEU A 19 -1.73 8.23 -7.08
CA LEU A 19 -1.33 7.20 -8.04
C LEU A 19 -1.23 7.76 -9.47
N GLN A 20 -2.17 8.62 -9.88
CA GLN A 20 -2.12 9.28 -11.19
C GLN A 20 -0.89 10.18 -11.33
N ALA A 21 -0.57 10.96 -10.30
CA ALA A 21 0.60 11.83 -10.29
C ALA A 21 1.90 11.02 -10.37
N MET A 22 2.02 9.96 -9.57
CA MET A 22 3.15 9.02 -9.60
C MET A 22 3.27 8.34 -10.97
N TYR A 23 2.16 7.91 -11.56
CA TYR A 23 2.18 7.32 -12.90
C TYR A 23 2.63 8.31 -13.96
N ALA A 24 2.11 9.54 -13.94
CA ALA A 24 2.54 10.58 -14.86
C ALA A 24 4.03 10.92 -14.70
N ASP A 25 4.54 10.90 -13.46
CA ASP A 25 5.96 11.12 -13.17
C ASP A 25 6.84 9.97 -13.68
N SER A 26 6.48 8.72 -13.43
CA SER A 26 7.21 7.56 -13.94
C SER A 26 7.30 7.53 -15.48
N LEU A 27 6.24 7.97 -16.18
CA LEU A 27 6.26 8.12 -17.64
C LEU A 27 7.24 9.21 -18.10
N ARG A 28 7.36 10.34 -17.38
CA ARG A 28 8.33 11.40 -17.69
C ARG A 28 9.78 10.94 -17.51
N HIS A 29 9.99 9.97 -16.61
CA HIS A 29 11.29 9.40 -16.30
C HIS A 29 11.61 8.12 -17.09
N SER A 30 10.82 7.82 -18.13
CA SER A 30 11.01 6.69 -19.04
C SER A 30 11.15 5.36 -18.30
N VAL A 31 10.29 5.12 -17.31
CA VAL A 31 10.22 3.83 -16.62
C VAL A 31 9.80 2.72 -17.58
N ASP A 32 10.54 1.61 -17.56
CA ASP A 32 10.35 0.44 -18.41
C ASP A 32 9.46 -0.64 -17.77
N GLU A 33 9.45 -0.71 -16.43
CA GLU A 33 8.77 -1.77 -15.67
C GLU A 33 8.26 -1.26 -14.32
N TYR A 34 7.19 -1.88 -13.81
CA TYR A 34 6.57 -1.52 -12.54
C TYR A 34 6.59 -2.71 -11.58
N TRP A 35 6.96 -2.48 -10.33
CA TRP A 35 6.84 -3.43 -9.22
C TRP A 35 5.93 -2.85 -8.14
N PHE A 36 4.81 -3.51 -7.88
CA PHE A 36 3.82 -3.09 -6.88
C PHE A 36 3.92 -3.96 -5.62
N ILE A 37 4.02 -3.30 -4.45
CA ILE A 37 4.31 -3.95 -3.17
C ILE A 37 3.12 -3.92 -2.18
N GLY A 38 1.88 -3.89 -2.68
CA GLY A 38 0.69 -4.12 -1.87
C GLY A 38 0.02 -2.85 -1.32
N ASP A 39 -1.11 -3.05 -0.65
CA ASP A 39 -1.97 -2.01 -0.08
C ASP A 39 -2.54 -1.05 -1.13
N LEU A 40 -3.34 -1.62 -2.04
CA LEU A 40 -3.80 -0.92 -3.24
C LEU A 40 -4.98 0.03 -2.99
N LEU A 41 -6.00 -0.50 -2.31
CA LEU A 41 -7.25 0.20 -2.02
C LEU A 41 -7.26 0.62 -0.55
N MET A 42 -8.32 1.30 -0.10
CA MET A 42 -8.61 1.69 1.30
C MET A 42 -7.47 2.42 2.06
N PRO A 43 -7.78 3.51 2.76
CA PRO A 43 -9.11 4.02 3.08
C PRO A 43 -9.64 5.07 2.08
N GLY A 44 -8.86 5.43 1.06
CA GLY A 44 -9.24 6.42 0.06
C GLY A 44 -10.37 5.98 -0.88
N PRO A 45 -10.95 6.95 -1.63
CA PRO A 45 -12.14 6.76 -2.44
C PRO A 45 -11.92 5.99 -3.74
N GLY A 46 -10.70 5.97 -4.27
CA GLY A 46 -10.40 5.32 -5.54
C GLY A 46 -10.57 3.81 -5.46
N VAL A 47 -11.33 3.25 -6.41
CA VAL A 47 -11.55 1.79 -6.50
C VAL A 47 -11.26 1.26 -7.91
N MET A 48 -12.22 1.37 -8.83
CA MET A 48 -12.07 0.79 -10.17
C MET A 48 -11.13 1.62 -11.05
N GLU A 49 -11.00 2.91 -10.79
CA GLU A 49 -10.06 3.82 -11.46
C GLU A 49 -8.62 3.42 -11.14
N ILE A 50 -8.33 3.14 -9.87
CA ILE A 50 -7.04 2.59 -9.42
C ILE A 50 -6.79 1.24 -10.06
N TRP A 51 -7.79 0.34 -10.04
CA TRP A 51 -7.67 -0.97 -10.70
C TRP A 51 -7.32 -0.84 -12.19
N ARG A 52 -8.01 0.04 -12.92
CA ARG A 52 -7.75 0.30 -14.34
C ARG A 52 -6.34 0.85 -14.56
N LEU A 53 -5.84 1.70 -13.67
CA LEU A 53 -4.46 2.20 -13.74
C LEU A 53 -3.43 1.09 -13.52
N ILE A 54 -3.62 0.22 -12.51
CA ILE A 54 -2.76 -0.95 -12.31
C ILE A 54 -2.75 -1.84 -13.55
N LYS A 55 -3.92 -2.11 -14.14
CA LYS A 55 -4.00 -2.90 -15.39
C LYS A 55 -3.33 -2.21 -16.58
N LYS A 56 -3.33 -0.88 -16.62
CA LYS A 56 -2.63 -0.11 -17.64
C LYS A 56 -1.10 -0.15 -17.45
N MET A 57 -0.62 -0.05 -16.20
CA MET A 57 0.80 -0.13 -15.86
C MET A 57 1.39 -1.51 -16.11
N GLN A 58 0.58 -2.57 -15.94
CA GLN A 58 0.99 -3.97 -16.02
C GLN A 58 2.23 -4.28 -15.17
N PRO A 59 2.17 -4.10 -13.83
CA PRO A 59 3.30 -4.44 -12.97
C PRO A 59 3.69 -5.90 -13.16
N SER A 60 4.98 -6.14 -13.38
CA SER A 60 5.53 -7.48 -13.54
C SER A 60 5.76 -8.17 -12.20
N VAL A 61 5.70 -7.41 -11.11
CA VAL A 61 5.69 -7.87 -9.73
C VAL A 61 4.47 -7.26 -9.05
N MET A 62 3.71 -8.11 -8.38
CA MET A 62 2.55 -7.79 -7.57
C MET A 62 2.65 -8.64 -6.30
N VAL A 63 2.77 -8.02 -5.13
CA VAL A 63 2.68 -8.73 -3.84
C VAL A 63 1.56 -8.15 -2.99
N ARG A 64 1.01 -8.98 -2.11
CA ARG A 64 -0.17 -8.66 -1.30
C ARG A 64 0.21 -7.98 0.01
N GLY A 65 -0.35 -6.80 0.27
CA GLY A 65 -0.25 -6.10 1.55
C GLY A 65 -1.31 -6.52 2.56
N ASN A 66 -1.24 -6.00 3.77
CA ASN A 66 -2.21 -6.37 4.81
C ASN A 66 -3.58 -5.72 4.60
N TRP A 67 -3.67 -4.52 4.02
CA TRP A 67 -4.94 -3.91 3.69
C TRP A 67 -5.63 -4.60 2.51
N ASP A 68 -4.86 -5.24 1.63
CA ASP A 68 -5.42 -6.13 0.61
C ASP A 68 -6.12 -7.34 1.26
N ASP A 69 -5.50 -7.97 2.26
CA ASP A 69 -6.13 -9.04 3.05
C ASP A 69 -7.39 -8.57 3.80
N LEU A 70 -7.36 -7.35 4.36
CA LEU A 70 -8.52 -6.74 5.03
C LEU A 70 -9.65 -6.45 4.04
N THR A 71 -9.32 -5.94 2.85
CA THR A 71 -10.27 -5.70 1.76
C THR A 71 -10.95 -7.00 1.37
N VAL A 72 -10.19 -8.04 1.06
CA VAL A 72 -10.72 -9.36 0.67
C VAL A 72 -11.65 -9.92 1.74
N LYS A 73 -11.23 -9.92 3.01
CA LYS A 73 -12.05 -10.43 4.13
C LYS A 73 -13.31 -9.61 4.33
N GLY A 74 -13.21 -8.28 4.28
CA GLY A 74 -14.33 -7.38 4.49
C GLY A 74 -15.37 -7.45 3.35
N VAL A 75 -14.92 -7.43 2.09
CA VAL A 75 -15.80 -7.59 0.93
C VAL A 75 -16.55 -8.92 0.99
N ARG A 76 -15.89 -10.00 1.44
CA ARG A 76 -16.50 -11.32 1.60
C ARG A 76 -17.40 -11.45 2.84
N GLY A 77 -17.56 -10.41 3.65
CA GLY A 77 -18.39 -10.44 4.86
C GLY A 77 -17.80 -11.29 5.98
N GLN A 78 -16.47 -11.41 6.03
CA GLN A 78 -15.70 -12.28 6.94
C GLN A 78 -14.86 -11.51 7.96
N MET A 79 -14.98 -10.18 8.00
CA MET A 79 -14.29 -9.36 9.01
C MET A 79 -14.79 -9.69 10.43
N ASP A 80 -13.85 -9.88 11.36
CA ASP A 80 -14.10 -9.86 12.81
C ASP A 80 -14.50 -8.45 13.24
N LEU A 81 -15.52 -8.27 14.07
CA LEU A 81 -16.07 -6.94 14.43
C LEU A 81 -15.91 -6.60 15.92
N GLU A 82 -15.07 -7.34 16.66
CA GLU A 82 -14.89 -7.15 18.10
C GLU A 82 -14.28 -5.79 18.47
N LYS A 83 -13.48 -5.18 17.58
CA LYS A 83 -12.79 -3.91 17.84
C LYS A 83 -13.36 -2.78 16.97
N PRO A 84 -13.46 -1.55 17.49
CA PRO A 84 -13.83 -0.38 16.71
C PRO A 84 -13.05 -0.20 15.40
N SER A 85 -11.73 -0.46 15.42
CA SER A 85 -10.92 -0.40 14.20
C SER A 85 -11.27 -1.48 13.18
N ARG A 86 -11.77 -2.64 13.62
CA ARG A 86 -12.23 -3.67 12.69
C ARG A 86 -13.53 -3.28 11.99
N ILE A 87 -14.43 -2.58 12.68
CA ILE A 87 -15.64 -2.01 12.07
C ILE A 87 -15.25 -0.97 11.02
N TYR A 88 -14.22 -0.15 11.30
CA TYR A 88 -13.64 0.79 10.33
C TYR A 88 -13.18 0.09 9.05
N PHE A 89 -12.33 -0.94 9.17
CA PHE A 89 -11.89 -1.71 7.99
C PHE A 89 -13.06 -2.40 7.28
N ALA A 90 -14.00 -2.96 8.04
CA ALA A 90 -15.18 -3.64 7.50
C ALA A 90 -16.04 -2.70 6.65
N ARG A 91 -16.30 -1.48 7.13
CA ARG A 91 -17.17 -0.53 6.47
C ARG A 91 -16.54 0.06 5.21
N LEU A 92 -15.23 0.30 5.22
CA LEU A 92 -14.47 0.67 4.02
C LEU A 92 -14.42 -0.48 3.01
N ALA A 93 -14.26 -1.72 3.48
CA ALA A 93 -14.25 -2.88 2.58
C ALA A 93 -15.64 -3.13 1.98
N GLN A 94 -16.72 -2.84 2.70
CA GLN A 94 -18.06 -2.80 2.12
C GLN A 94 -18.14 -1.77 0.99
N TYR A 95 -17.64 -0.54 1.21
CA TYR A 95 -17.60 0.48 0.16
C TYR A 95 -16.87 -0.05 -1.08
N VAL A 96 -15.69 -0.68 -0.92
CA VAL A 96 -15.00 -1.34 -2.04
C VAL A 96 -15.87 -2.41 -2.70
N GLY A 97 -16.50 -3.29 -1.91
CA GLY A 97 -17.33 -4.39 -2.39
C GLY A 97 -18.57 -3.96 -3.18
N GLU A 98 -19.06 -2.74 -2.95
CA GLU A 98 -20.16 -2.14 -3.69
C GLU A 98 -19.71 -1.54 -5.04
N HIS A 99 -18.39 -1.33 -5.22
CA HIS A 99 -17.80 -0.72 -6.42
C HIS A 99 -16.95 -1.68 -7.28
N VAL A 100 -16.67 -2.90 -6.82
CA VAL A 100 -15.87 -3.89 -7.56
C VAL A 100 -16.64 -5.15 -7.93
N SER A 101 -16.13 -5.85 -8.94
CA SER A 101 -16.56 -7.23 -9.21
C SER A 101 -15.83 -8.24 -8.31
N ALA A 102 -16.45 -9.40 -8.09
CA ALA A 102 -15.83 -10.50 -7.36
C ALA A 102 -14.49 -10.95 -7.99
N ALA A 103 -14.39 -10.92 -9.32
CA ALA A 103 -13.17 -11.31 -10.04
C ALA A 103 -11.95 -10.44 -9.68
N VAL A 104 -12.15 -9.13 -9.43
CA VAL A 104 -11.07 -8.25 -8.97
C VAL A 104 -10.60 -8.66 -7.58
N ILE A 105 -11.53 -8.97 -6.68
CA ILE A 105 -11.22 -9.40 -5.32
C ILE A 105 -10.53 -10.76 -5.29
N ASP A 106 -10.95 -11.69 -6.16
CA ASP A 106 -10.31 -12.99 -6.30
C ASP A 106 -8.89 -12.85 -6.85
N GLU A 107 -8.65 -11.90 -7.76
CA GLU A 107 -7.30 -11.60 -8.23
C GLU A 107 -6.41 -11.03 -7.11
N ILE A 108 -6.90 -10.03 -6.36
CA ILE A 108 -6.17 -9.47 -5.20
C ILE A 108 -5.85 -10.57 -4.18
N ALA A 109 -6.82 -11.46 -3.90
CA ALA A 109 -6.64 -12.58 -3.00
C ALA A 109 -5.62 -13.62 -3.51
N SER A 110 -5.32 -13.64 -4.81
CA SER A 110 -4.36 -14.57 -5.41
C SER A 110 -2.92 -14.07 -5.36
N TRP A 111 -2.69 -12.79 -5.09
CA TRP A 111 -1.33 -12.23 -5.06
C TRP A 111 -0.47 -12.90 -3.98
N PRO A 112 0.80 -13.22 -4.30
CA PRO A 112 1.71 -13.83 -3.36
C PRO A 112 2.14 -12.84 -2.26
N LEU A 113 2.57 -13.37 -1.11
CA LEU A 113 3.18 -12.54 -0.05
C LEU A 113 4.61 -12.12 -0.40
N HIS A 114 5.28 -12.91 -1.24
CA HIS A 114 6.68 -12.73 -1.58
C HIS A 114 6.98 -13.20 -3.01
N VAL A 115 7.85 -12.48 -3.70
CA VAL A 115 8.34 -12.79 -5.05
C VAL A 115 9.86 -12.61 -5.07
N GLN A 116 10.56 -13.55 -5.72
CA GLN A 116 11.93 -13.35 -6.17
C GLN A 116 11.94 -12.91 -7.63
N LYS A 117 12.62 -11.81 -7.94
CA LYS A 117 12.70 -11.22 -9.28
C LYS A 117 14.15 -10.94 -9.64
N GLN A 118 14.61 -11.47 -10.75
CA GLN A 118 15.92 -11.12 -11.31
C GLN A 118 15.82 -9.78 -12.06
N ALA A 119 16.77 -8.88 -11.82
CA ALA A 119 17.06 -7.73 -12.68
C ALA A 119 18.58 -7.58 -12.81
N GLY A 120 19.09 -7.57 -14.04
CA GLY A 120 20.53 -7.70 -14.28
C GLY A 120 21.09 -8.97 -13.62
N LYS A 121 22.22 -8.83 -12.91
CA LYS A 121 22.86 -9.93 -12.17
C LYS A 121 22.31 -10.12 -10.74
N LEU A 122 21.40 -9.25 -10.29
CA LEU A 122 20.91 -9.24 -8.92
C LEU A 122 19.52 -9.90 -8.78
N THR A 123 19.35 -10.61 -7.68
CA THR A 123 18.08 -11.21 -7.27
C THR A 123 17.43 -10.36 -6.19
N PHE A 124 16.24 -9.85 -6.49
CA PHE A 124 15.43 -9.04 -5.58
C PHE A 124 14.39 -9.90 -4.88
N GLY A 125 14.39 -9.90 -3.55
CA GLY A 125 13.29 -10.39 -2.72
C GLY A 125 12.30 -9.27 -2.46
N ILE A 126 11.03 -9.47 -2.81
CA ILE A 126 10.01 -8.42 -2.74
C ILE A 126 8.83 -8.94 -1.91
N SER A 127 8.50 -8.26 -0.82
CA SER A 127 7.35 -8.56 0.05
C SER A 127 6.82 -7.28 0.68
N HIS A 128 5.52 -7.19 0.99
CA HIS A 128 4.98 -5.97 1.59
C HIS A 128 5.59 -5.67 2.98
N ASN A 129 5.82 -6.69 3.79
CA ASN A 129 6.57 -6.58 5.05
C ASN A 129 7.61 -7.72 5.09
N LEU A 130 7.46 -8.69 5.99
CA LEU A 130 8.30 -9.90 5.98
C LEU A 130 7.85 -10.87 4.88
N PRO A 131 8.73 -11.75 4.36
CA PRO A 131 8.40 -12.66 3.26
C PRO A 131 7.21 -13.59 3.52
N THR A 132 6.94 -13.90 4.78
CA THR A 132 5.87 -14.80 5.22
C THR A 132 4.79 -14.11 6.05
N LEU A 133 4.93 -12.81 6.31
CA LEU A 133 4.01 -12.03 7.15
C LEU A 133 3.95 -10.58 6.67
N ASN A 134 2.86 -10.20 6.01
CA ASN A 134 2.64 -8.87 5.43
C ASN A 134 2.17 -7.80 6.45
N MET A 135 2.31 -8.01 7.76
CA MET A 135 1.82 -7.07 8.77
C MET A 135 2.73 -6.99 9.99
N GLY A 136 2.57 -5.95 10.79
CA GLY A 136 3.29 -5.80 12.06
C GLY A 136 4.49 -4.88 11.94
N GLN A 137 5.13 -4.60 13.08
CA GLN A 137 6.06 -3.49 13.21
C GLN A 137 7.53 -3.90 13.10
N ALA A 138 7.84 -5.13 12.68
CA ALA A 138 9.21 -5.66 12.67
C ALA A 138 10.17 -4.75 11.89
N LEU A 139 9.75 -4.29 10.71
CA LEU A 139 10.57 -3.49 9.79
C LEU A 139 10.35 -1.97 9.92
N PHE A 140 9.92 -1.49 11.08
CA PHE A 140 9.87 -0.04 11.34
C PHE A 140 11.28 0.58 11.26
N PRO A 141 11.48 1.77 10.66
CA PRO A 141 12.83 2.26 10.31
C PRO A 141 13.80 2.41 11.48
N THR A 142 13.30 2.66 12.69
CA THR A 142 14.13 2.82 13.91
C THR A 142 14.40 1.50 14.64
N ASN A 143 13.90 0.38 14.13
CA ASN A 143 14.17 -0.93 14.73
C ASN A 143 15.61 -1.40 14.45
N PRO A 144 16.14 -2.28 15.31
CA PRO A 144 17.50 -2.76 15.19
C PRO A 144 17.65 -3.69 13.96
N VAL A 145 18.88 -3.83 13.47
CA VAL A 145 19.17 -4.49 12.18
C VAL A 145 18.75 -5.96 12.14
N GLU A 146 18.74 -6.64 13.28
CA GLU A 146 18.36 -8.05 13.42
C GLU A 146 16.89 -8.31 13.04
N HIS A 147 16.03 -7.28 13.12
CA HIS A 147 14.68 -7.40 12.60
C HIS A 147 14.64 -7.41 11.07
N PHE A 148 15.56 -6.68 10.44
CA PHE A 148 15.68 -6.55 9.00
C PHE A 148 16.36 -7.76 8.36
N ASP A 149 17.24 -8.45 9.08
CA ASP A 149 17.86 -9.70 8.63
C ASP A 149 16.80 -10.78 8.30
N GLN A 150 15.62 -10.73 8.94
CA GLN A 150 14.48 -11.62 8.66
C GLN A 150 13.96 -11.52 7.22
N LEU A 151 14.24 -10.42 6.49
CA LEU A 151 13.90 -10.31 5.06
C LEU A 151 14.61 -11.36 4.21
N PHE A 152 15.74 -11.88 4.69
CA PHE A 152 16.59 -12.81 3.97
C PHE A 152 16.60 -14.23 4.53
N GLU A 153 15.91 -14.49 5.64
CA GLU A 153 15.84 -15.81 6.27
C GLU A 153 15.23 -16.85 5.31
N ASN A 154 15.99 -17.90 5.00
CA ASN A 154 15.66 -18.94 4.01
C ASN A 154 15.66 -18.45 2.55
N PHE A 155 16.26 -17.29 2.27
CA PHE A 155 16.38 -16.72 0.92
C PHE A 155 17.83 -16.30 0.60
N ASP A 156 18.79 -17.21 0.79
CA ASP A 156 20.23 -16.95 0.65
C ASP A 156 20.66 -16.46 -0.74
N GLN A 157 19.82 -16.65 -1.77
CA GLN A 157 20.10 -16.19 -3.14
C GLN A 157 19.65 -14.74 -3.40
N GLN A 158 19.02 -14.07 -2.43
CA GLN A 158 18.63 -12.67 -2.57
C GLN A 158 19.79 -11.75 -2.24
N ASP A 159 20.09 -10.84 -3.16
CA ASP A 159 21.10 -9.80 -3.01
C ASP A 159 20.49 -8.51 -2.42
N VAL A 160 19.20 -8.27 -2.73
CA VAL A 160 18.47 -7.07 -2.34
C VAL A 160 17.07 -7.44 -1.85
N ALA A 161 16.65 -6.89 -0.72
CA ALA A 161 15.28 -6.96 -0.25
C ALA A 161 14.55 -5.63 -0.48
N ILE A 162 13.31 -5.68 -0.95
CA ILE A 162 12.43 -4.52 -1.06
C ILE A 162 11.16 -4.80 -0.27
N TYR A 163 10.87 -3.92 0.69
CA TYR A 163 9.67 -3.99 1.51
C TYR A 163 8.88 -2.67 1.53
N ALA A 164 7.72 -2.65 2.18
CA ALA A 164 6.80 -1.53 2.24
C ALA A 164 6.18 -1.38 3.64
N HIS A 165 4.86 -1.24 3.78
CA HIS A 165 4.07 -1.32 5.02
C HIS A 165 4.22 -0.18 6.04
N VAL A 166 5.44 0.33 6.24
CA VAL A 166 5.74 1.37 7.24
C VAL A 166 5.77 2.77 6.65
N HIS A 167 5.52 2.89 5.33
CA HIS A 167 5.31 4.13 4.57
C HIS A 167 6.49 5.12 4.58
N HIS A 168 7.70 4.67 4.98
CA HIS A 168 8.91 5.46 4.94
C HIS A 168 9.77 5.07 3.74
N SER A 169 10.26 6.07 2.99
CA SER A 169 11.34 5.86 2.04
C SER A 169 12.61 5.48 2.81
N LEU A 170 13.25 4.36 2.46
CA LEU A 170 14.39 3.85 3.22
C LEU A 170 15.39 3.13 2.33
N MET A 171 16.66 3.45 2.50
CA MET A 171 17.77 2.60 2.09
C MET A 171 18.61 2.28 3.32
N ARG A 172 18.87 0.99 3.55
CA ARG A 172 19.76 0.50 4.61
C ARG A 172 20.39 -0.83 4.22
N TYR A 173 21.18 -1.37 5.13
CA TYR A 173 21.81 -2.68 4.98
C TYR A 173 21.33 -3.64 6.07
N ALA A 174 21.33 -4.93 5.74
CA ALA A 174 21.31 -6.04 6.68
C ALA A 174 22.67 -6.18 7.38
N SER A 175 22.73 -7.07 8.37
CA SER A 175 23.97 -7.37 9.12
C SER A 175 25.09 -7.95 8.24
N ASP A 176 24.75 -8.56 7.11
CA ASP A 176 25.68 -9.14 6.13
C ASP A 176 25.88 -8.27 4.87
N GLU A 177 25.59 -6.98 4.99
CA GLU A 177 25.78 -5.96 3.95
C GLU A 177 24.85 -6.08 2.72
N ARG A 178 23.87 -6.97 2.73
CA ARG A 178 22.82 -6.98 1.68
C ARG A 178 21.92 -5.76 1.77
N LEU A 179 21.49 -5.27 0.61
CA LEU A 179 20.76 -4.01 0.48
C LEU A 179 19.27 -4.18 0.81
N ILE A 180 18.71 -3.22 1.54
CA ILE A 180 17.29 -3.17 1.87
C ILE A 180 16.72 -1.82 1.42
N LEU A 181 15.64 -1.87 0.65
CA LEU A 181 14.95 -0.72 0.09
C LEU A 181 13.49 -0.69 0.52
N ASN A 182 12.94 0.51 0.68
CA ASN A 182 11.51 0.75 0.85
C ASN A 182 11.12 1.98 0.04
N PRO A 183 10.16 1.90 -0.90
CA PRO A 183 9.81 3.01 -1.78
C PRO A 183 9.05 4.15 -1.06
N GLY A 184 8.65 3.94 0.20
CA GLY A 184 7.68 4.80 0.87
C GLY A 184 6.25 4.46 0.45
N SER A 185 5.34 5.40 0.67
CA SER A 185 3.92 5.23 0.35
C SER A 185 3.46 6.25 -0.70
N VAL A 186 2.73 5.77 -1.70
CA VAL A 186 2.12 6.62 -2.72
C VAL A 186 0.97 7.44 -2.11
N GLY A 187 0.09 6.81 -1.33
CA GLY A 187 -1.16 7.42 -0.88
C GLY A 187 -1.14 7.99 0.54
N GLU A 188 -0.29 7.44 1.42
CA GLU A 188 -0.21 7.77 2.84
C GLU A 188 1.24 7.86 3.35
N PRO A 189 2.10 8.72 2.77
CA PRO A 189 3.48 8.91 3.24
C PRO A 189 3.53 9.26 4.74
N PHE A 190 4.45 8.61 5.47
CA PHE A 190 4.54 8.75 6.92
C PHE A 190 5.95 9.14 7.38
N ASN A 191 6.00 9.99 8.40
CA ASN A 191 7.20 10.28 9.17
C ASN A 191 6.83 10.63 10.61
N GLY A 192 7.40 9.91 11.58
CA GLY A 192 7.18 10.19 13.00
C GLY A 192 7.74 11.54 13.48
N TRP A 193 8.66 12.15 12.73
CA TRP A 193 9.22 13.45 13.02
C TRP A 193 8.38 14.57 12.40
N TRP A 194 7.64 15.30 13.24
CA TRP A 194 6.60 16.25 12.82
C TRP A 194 7.02 17.25 11.73
N PRO A 195 8.22 17.88 11.76
CA PRO A 195 8.66 18.74 10.68
C PRO A 195 8.68 18.07 9.30
N LEU A 196 8.99 16.77 9.22
CA LEU A 196 9.06 16.01 7.96
C LEU A 196 7.69 15.49 7.51
N GLN A 197 6.78 15.19 8.45
CA GLN A 197 5.44 14.69 8.12
C GLN A 197 4.59 15.66 7.27
N HIS A 198 4.93 16.95 7.25
CA HIS A 198 4.25 17.92 6.40
C HIS A 198 4.38 17.59 4.91
N ASP A 199 5.42 16.83 4.53
CA ASP A 199 5.53 16.29 3.19
C ASP A 199 4.56 15.12 3.00
N THR A 200 3.45 15.41 2.33
CA THR A 200 2.39 14.45 2.00
C THR A 200 2.35 14.16 0.49
N ARG A 201 3.43 14.46 -0.24
CA ARG A 201 3.57 14.12 -1.65
C ARG A 201 3.64 12.60 -1.82
N ALA A 202 3.26 12.09 -2.98
CA ALA A 202 3.34 10.66 -3.25
C ALA A 202 4.81 10.20 -3.26
N HIS A 203 5.14 9.16 -2.50
CA HIS A 203 6.49 8.58 -2.49
C HIS A 203 6.56 7.32 -3.35
N TYR A 204 7.62 7.20 -4.14
CA TYR A 204 8.00 5.95 -4.80
C TYR A 204 9.50 5.95 -5.11
N LEU A 205 10.03 4.81 -5.58
CA LEU A 205 11.42 4.65 -5.97
C LEU A 205 11.52 4.38 -7.48
N ILE A 206 12.40 5.10 -8.18
CA ILE A 206 12.95 4.63 -9.46
C ILE A 206 14.25 3.91 -9.16
N LEU A 207 14.27 2.62 -9.49
CA LEU A 207 15.42 1.74 -9.41
C LEU A 207 15.97 1.56 -10.83
N GLU A 208 17.21 1.97 -11.08
CA GLU A 208 17.91 1.68 -12.33
C GLU A 208 18.88 0.53 -12.12
N VAL A 209 18.75 -0.51 -12.95
CA VAL A 209 19.64 -1.68 -12.96
C VAL A 209 20.23 -1.86 -14.35
N ASP A 210 21.55 -2.03 -14.42
CA ASP A 210 22.28 -2.30 -15.66
C ASP A 210 23.10 -3.60 -15.58
N ASP A 211 24.03 -3.75 -16.52
CA ASP A 211 24.89 -4.94 -16.62
C ASP A 211 25.88 -5.09 -15.45
N ASP A 212 26.17 -4.00 -14.73
CA ASP A 212 27.13 -3.94 -13.63
C ASP A 212 26.45 -3.98 -12.25
N GLY A 213 25.19 -3.59 -12.14
CA GLY A 213 24.39 -3.72 -10.92
C GLY A 213 23.32 -2.65 -10.79
N ILE A 214 23.12 -2.13 -9.56
CA ILE A 214 22.26 -0.98 -9.32
C ILE A 214 23.01 0.28 -9.76
N ALA A 215 22.54 0.91 -10.82
CA ALA A 215 23.11 2.15 -11.36
C ALA A 215 22.58 3.39 -10.64
N GLU A 216 21.31 3.40 -10.24
CA GLU A 216 20.66 4.55 -9.59
C GLU A 216 19.55 4.10 -8.62
N LEU A 217 19.44 4.82 -7.50
CA LEU A 217 18.31 4.78 -6.57
C LEU A 217 17.77 6.21 -6.44
N ASP A 218 16.64 6.49 -7.08
CA ASP A 218 16.01 7.81 -7.08
C ASP A 218 14.70 7.77 -6.29
N TYR A 219 14.71 8.31 -5.07
CA TYR A 219 13.53 8.42 -4.20
C TYR A 219 12.75 9.68 -4.56
N ARG A 220 11.52 9.48 -5.02
CA ARG A 220 10.72 10.51 -5.66
C ARG A 220 9.56 10.94 -4.80
N HIS A 221 9.38 12.26 -4.65
CA HIS A 221 8.31 12.87 -3.89
C HIS A 221 7.48 13.74 -4.84
N VAL A 222 6.34 13.21 -5.28
CA VAL A 222 5.55 13.77 -6.38
C VAL A 222 4.33 14.53 -5.84
N PRO A 223 4.21 15.84 -6.09
CA PRO A 223 3.02 16.58 -5.72
C PRO A 223 1.81 16.09 -6.52
N TYR A 224 0.67 16.03 -5.86
CA TYR A 224 -0.62 15.73 -6.47
C TYR A 224 -1.68 16.70 -5.93
N ASP A 225 -2.81 16.75 -6.62
CA ASP A 225 -3.93 17.61 -6.24
C ASP A 225 -4.75 16.94 -5.13
N ARG A 226 -4.51 17.40 -3.89
CA ARG A 226 -5.22 16.92 -2.69
C ARG A 226 -6.64 17.47 -2.60
N GLU A 227 -6.92 18.61 -3.23
CA GLU A 227 -8.28 19.17 -3.24
C GLU A 227 -9.17 18.29 -4.12
N SER A 228 -8.70 17.96 -5.33
CA SER A 228 -9.42 17.02 -6.21
C SER A 228 -9.59 15.62 -5.59
N GLU A 229 -8.61 15.11 -4.83
CA GLU A 229 -8.77 13.84 -4.10
C GLU A 229 -9.83 13.92 -3.00
N TYR A 230 -9.89 15.04 -2.28
CA TYR A 230 -10.92 15.24 -1.26
C TYR A 230 -12.30 15.44 -1.88
N GLU A 231 -12.41 16.16 -3.00
CA GLU A 231 -13.67 16.29 -3.76
C GLU A 231 -14.18 14.92 -4.21
N LEU A 232 -13.29 14.07 -4.76
CA LEU A 232 -13.63 12.69 -5.10
C LEU A 232 -14.13 11.90 -3.89
N ALA A 233 -13.52 12.09 -2.71
CA ALA A 233 -13.97 11.45 -1.48
C ALA A 233 -15.37 11.91 -1.05
N VAL A 234 -15.69 13.19 -1.20
CA VAL A 234 -17.03 13.75 -0.96
C VAL A 234 -18.04 13.18 -1.95
N GLU A 235 -17.74 13.21 -3.25
CA GLU A 235 -18.62 12.73 -4.31
C GLU A 235 -18.92 11.24 -4.21
N SER A 236 -17.94 10.47 -3.75
CA SER A 236 -18.06 9.02 -3.55
C SER A 236 -18.77 8.63 -2.25
N ASP A 237 -19.14 9.60 -1.41
CA ASP A 237 -19.75 9.39 -0.09
C ASP A 237 -19.00 8.34 0.75
N ILE A 238 -17.66 8.49 0.81
CA ILE A 238 -16.85 7.48 1.49
C ILE A 238 -17.13 7.46 3.00
N PRO A 239 -17.15 6.26 3.62
CA PRO A 239 -17.16 6.16 5.07
C PRO A 239 -15.94 6.85 5.68
N TYR A 240 -16.13 7.48 6.85
CA TYR A 240 -15.05 8.19 7.57
C TYR A 240 -14.38 9.33 6.81
N LEU A 241 -15.13 10.03 5.94
CA LEU A 241 -14.65 11.19 5.17
C LEU A 241 -13.78 12.18 5.96
N GLU A 242 -14.19 12.54 7.19
CA GLU A 242 -13.43 13.48 8.03
C GLU A 242 -12.06 12.94 8.47
N LEU A 243 -11.93 11.61 8.67
CA LEU A 243 -10.64 11.00 8.96
C LEU A 243 -9.76 11.01 7.71
N TYR A 244 -10.33 10.72 6.55
CA TYR A 244 -9.59 10.76 5.29
C TYR A 244 -9.08 12.16 4.98
N LYS A 245 -9.92 13.20 5.18
CA LYS A 245 -9.50 14.60 5.09
C LYS A 245 -8.31 14.91 5.98
N ARG A 246 -8.38 14.50 7.26
CA ARG A 246 -7.27 14.69 8.21
C ARG A 246 -6.00 14.00 7.74
N THR A 247 -6.09 12.82 7.15
CA THR A 247 -4.94 12.11 6.57
C THR A 247 -4.34 12.89 5.41
N LEU A 248 -5.15 13.42 4.48
CA LEU A 248 -4.66 14.25 3.37
C LEU A 248 -3.97 15.55 3.85
N GLU A 249 -4.51 16.17 4.91
CA GLU A 249 -3.99 17.43 5.46
C GLU A 249 -2.74 17.26 6.31
N THR A 250 -2.65 16.17 7.08
CA THR A 250 -1.66 16.03 8.16
C THR A 250 -0.77 14.79 8.06
N GLY A 251 -1.09 13.86 7.16
CA GLY A 251 -0.46 12.53 7.06
C GLY A 251 -0.68 11.63 8.28
N ARG A 252 -1.54 12.03 9.24
CA ARG A 252 -1.85 11.20 10.41
C ARG A 252 -2.94 10.19 10.08
N VAL A 253 -2.68 8.96 10.50
CA VAL A 253 -3.65 7.86 10.48
C VAL A 253 -4.21 7.62 11.87
N ASN A 254 -5.50 7.28 11.95
CA ASN A 254 -6.23 7.06 13.21
C ASN A 254 -6.69 5.62 13.42
N THR A 255 -6.14 4.68 12.65
CA THR A 255 -6.52 3.25 12.65
C THR A 255 -6.35 2.55 14.01
N HIS A 256 -5.49 3.10 14.89
CA HIS A 256 -5.25 2.58 16.24
C HIS A 256 -6.04 3.30 17.34
N ASP A 257 -6.72 4.40 17.04
CA ASP A 257 -7.49 5.20 18.00
C ASP A 257 -8.90 4.61 18.21
N GLN A 258 -8.97 3.61 19.10
CA GLN A 258 -10.20 2.85 19.33
C GLN A 258 -11.36 3.71 19.85
N GLU A 259 -11.06 4.72 20.67
CA GLU A 259 -12.08 5.60 21.24
C GLU A 259 -12.68 6.51 20.17
N LEU A 260 -11.85 7.16 19.36
CA LEU A 260 -12.31 7.98 18.24
C LEU A 260 -13.14 7.15 17.24
N LEU A 261 -12.65 5.95 16.89
CA LEU A 261 -13.36 5.09 15.96
C LEU A 261 -14.69 4.60 16.53
N ASP A 262 -14.77 4.25 17.81
CA ASP A 262 -16.04 3.84 18.45
C ASP A 262 -17.07 4.99 18.43
N GLN A 263 -16.64 6.22 18.70
CA GLN A 263 -17.51 7.40 18.62
C GLN A 263 -18.09 7.59 17.21
N ILE A 264 -17.25 7.50 16.17
CA ILE A 264 -17.68 7.65 14.78
C ILE A 264 -18.59 6.48 14.37
N ASN A 265 -18.22 5.25 14.73
CA ASN A 265 -19.00 4.04 14.44
C ASN A 265 -20.43 4.14 14.99
N ARG A 266 -20.60 4.63 16.21
CA ARG A 266 -21.92 4.82 16.84
C ARG A 266 -22.69 5.97 16.22
N LYS A 267 -22.00 7.08 15.89
CA LYS A 267 -22.62 8.25 15.26
C LYS A 267 -23.30 7.91 13.94
N TRP A 268 -22.70 7.03 13.15
CA TRP A 268 -23.17 6.67 11.80
C TRP A 268 -23.73 5.26 11.69
N ASP A 269 -23.86 4.54 12.80
CA ASP A 269 -24.34 3.15 12.87
C ASP A 269 -23.62 2.15 11.92
N TYR A 270 -22.32 2.37 11.70
CA TYR A 270 -21.54 1.60 10.73
C TYR A 270 -21.46 0.10 11.05
N LEU A 271 -21.61 -0.29 12.31
CA LEU A 271 -21.68 -1.70 12.70
C LEU A 271 -22.92 -2.37 12.09
N ALA A 272 -24.09 -1.74 12.20
CA ALA A 272 -25.33 -2.30 11.69
C ALA A 272 -25.32 -2.36 10.15
N GLU A 273 -24.81 -1.30 9.49
CA GLU A 273 -24.67 -1.26 8.04
C GLU A 273 -23.83 -2.42 7.51
N TYR A 274 -22.64 -2.63 8.09
CA TYR A 274 -21.77 -3.72 7.66
C TYR A 274 -22.34 -5.10 8.00
N GLN A 275 -22.99 -5.28 9.16
CA GLN A 275 -23.67 -6.54 9.49
C GLN A 275 -24.78 -6.87 8.49
N ALA A 276 -25.53 -5.88 8.03
CA ALA A 276 -26.53 -6.05 6.99
C ALA A 276 -25.89 -6.44 5.65
N TYR A 277 -24.80 -5.77 5.27
CA TYR A 277 -23.99 -6.13 4.09
C TYR A 277 -23.48 -7.57 4.16
N ALA A 278 -22.82 -7.97 5.25
CA ALA A 278 -22.26 -9.31 5.41
C ALA A 278 -23.33 -10.41 5.33
N LYS A 279 -24.54 -10.17 5.87
CA LYS A 279 -25.68 -11.08 5.71
C LYS A 279 -26.14 -11.20 4.25
N ARG A 280 -26.08 -10.12 3.46
CA ARG A 280 -26.42 -10.17 2.02
C ARG A 280 -25.39 -10.97 1.23
N VAL A 281 -24.10 -10.76 1.49
CA VAL A 281 -23.01 -11.48 0.80
C VAL A 281 -23.08 -12.98 1.07
N LYS A 282 -23.26 -13.39 2.33
CA LYS A 282 -23.38 -14.81 2.73
C LYS A 282 -24.57 -15.56 2.12
N LYS A 283 -25.62 -14.83 1.68
CA LYS A 283 -26.77 -15.43 0.99
C LYS A 283 -26.53 -15.66 -0.50
N ARG A 284 -25.51 -15.00 -1.07
CA ARG A 284 -25.18 -15.05 -2.50
C ARG A 284 -24.02 -16.00 -2.82
N SER A 285 -23.20 -16.33 -1.81
CA SER A 285 -22.14 -17.36 -1.85
C SER A 285 -22.70 -18.75 -1.64
#